data_AF-A0A165BSU6-F1
#
_entry.id   AF-A0A165BSU6-F1
#
_cell.length_a   1.000
_cell.length_b   1.000
_cell.length_c   1.000
_cell.angle_alpha   90.00
_cell.angle_beta   90.00
_cell.angle_gamma   90.00
#
_symmetry.space_group_name_H-M   'P 1'
#
loop_
_entity.id
_entity.type
_entity.pdbx_description
1 polymer ?
#
loop_
_entity_poly.entity_id
_entity_poly.type
_entity_poly.pdbx_seq_one_letter_code
_entity_poly.pdbx_strand_id
1 'polypeptide(L)'
;MHSAVSSPMSSSSWMSPAVSGTSIALKIARDATANVPIVGQILGVAVHIADLAKQAQKNKEAMRALARKASILAQRVDEVVSGRTPSANLLERLVNLKGAFTKVEEFMAEQVKKRNPATSVYRSLFVLPTKMEELSQDLDSEVASFSLAAAIDMRLYIEESSLYDGQFRRVRECDIRKLDVIMQRETEHSTVTYVKARVDGVSDLMVVKYVKPRTENDGGYKWHDATREQVLSVTSDFDISHPNLPQLYGRAVENGVVRFTVFRSGVYPVSQFRTSNWDDPAIRYGEFHRIRQYVLAASGYLERQGLGWDPDSFDSIVVDDRGMPSIGTFDDVVPRKGADLARSCHVLDVLNKYDRSLFPAPATAAEFGRVDYCHWGRLKMWFAAIDNRPRVLDSIWARLRDEDLVIDHCKYDRPAIVDFGYIPATVRSQAADHIEDIGTRILPLITLPGGLEVERPTPYINPSNVRGEGSDWVDGYVSCWLSRGTCTQSGVEFPYGLRLAIDYVHRTTPVRIYEDYVLHFSEAVALDLLSILEVPGDVGPQYACTIFRGSVSEAQPKPVWSTVTSSTAEPLGRWTISDRDAEEWWETS
;
A
#
# COMPACT_ATOMS: atom_id res chain seq x y z
N MET A 1 -65.67 -22.86 -86.96
CA MET A 1 -64.48 -23.70 -87.17
C MET A 1 -63.25 -22.81 -87.14
N HIS A 2 -62.55 -22.75 -86.01
CA HIS A 2 -61.18 -22.22 -85.96
C HIS A 2 -60.45 -22.86 -84.79
N SER A 3 -59.33 -23.51 -85.13
CA SER A 3 -58.35 -24.16 -84.26
C SER A 3 -57.77 -23.20 -83.23
N ALA A 4 -57.65 -23.65 -81.98
CA ALA A 4 -56.71 -23.09 -81.02
C ALA A 4 -55.61 -24.13 -80.77
N VAL A 5 -54.41 -23.73 -81.18
CA VAL A 5 -53.14 -24.44 -81.12
C VAL A 5 -52.66 -24.54 -79.67
N SER A 6 -52.30 -25.75 -79.24
CA SER A 6 -51.56 -26.02 -78.02
C SER A 6 -50.13 -25.52 -78.13
N SER A 7 -49.67 -24.76 -77.14
CA SER A 7 -48.25 -24.42 -76.94
C SER A 7 -47.64 -25.29 -75.84
N PRO A 8 -46.37 -25.72 -75.96
CA PRO A 8 -45.73 -26.66 -75.05
C PRO A 8 -45.16 -25.99 -73.79
N MET A 9 -45.04 -26.82 -72.75
CA MET A 9 -44.42 -26.53 -71.45
C MET A 9 -43.08 -25.79 -71.60
N SER A 10 -42.94 -24.68 -70.86
CA SER A 10 -41.64 -24.09 -70.53
C SER A 10 -41.32 -24.40 -69.06
N SER A 11 -40.76 -25.58 -68.80
CA SER A 11 -40.19 -25.94 -67.51
C SER A 11 -38.70 -25.54 -67.48
N SER A 12 -38.41 -24.29 -67.12
CA SER A 12 -37.04 -23.94 -66.73
C SER A 12 -36.98 -22.82 -65.70
N SER A 13 -35.99 -22.95 -64.81
CA SER A 13 -35.42 -21.91 -63.96
C SER A 13 -36.20 -21.42 -62.73
N TRP A 14 -36.44 -22.33 -61.77
CA TRP A 14 -36.60 -21.95 -60.35
C TRP A 14 -35.50 -22.63 -59.52
N MET A 15 -34.24 -22.27 -59.80
CA MET A 15 -33.14 -22.46 -58.85
C MET A 15 -33.17 -21.27 -57.89
N SER A 16 -33.52 -21.53 -56.62
CA SER A 16 -33.49 -20.48 -55.59
C SER A 16 -32.05 -19.99 -55.41
N PRO A 17 -31.76 -18.68 -55.59
CA PRO A 17 -30.40 -18.13 -55.50
C PRO A 17 -29.74 -18.35 -54.14
N ALA A 18 -30.52 -18.61 -53.09
CA ALA A 18 -30.03 -18.82 -51.73
C ALA A 18 -29.05 -20.01 -51.63
N VAL A 19 -29.38 -21.19 -52.17
CA VAL A 19 -28.55 -22.40 -52.00
C VAL A 19 -27.24 -22.33 -52.82
N SER A 20 -27.24 -21.59 -53.94
CA SER A 20 -26.02 -21.34 -54.72
C SER A 20 -25.06 -20.41 -54.00
N GLY A 21 -25.55 -19.34 -53.38
CA GLY A 21 -24.72 -18.45 -52.55
C GLY A 21 -24.11 -19.17 -51.35
N THR A 22 -24.89 -20.04 -50.70
CA THR A 22 -24.45 -20.83 -49.54
C THR A 22 -23.26 -21.76 -49.83
N SER A 23 -23.30 -22.50 -50.95
CA SER A 23 -22.20 -23.40 -51.34
C SER A 23 -20.90 -22.63 -51.65
N ILE A 24 -21.00 -21.43 -52.21
CA ILE A 24 -19.82 -20.57 -52.46
C ILE A 24 -19.24 -20.04 -51.14
N ALA A 25 -20.08 -19.52 -50.25
CA ALA A 25 -19.64 -19.01 -48.95
C ALA A 25 -18.93 -20.11 -48.12
N LEU A 26 -19.46 -21.34 -48.12
CA LEU A 26 -18.84 -22.47 -47.42
C LEU A 26 -17.51 -22.90 -48.03
N LYS A 27 -17.34 -22.82 -49.37
CA LYS A 27 -16.05 -23.10 -50.03
C LYS A 27 -14.98 -22.09 -49.62
N ILE A 28 -15.34 -20.81 -49.57
CA ILE A 28 -14.45 -19.73 -49.12
C ILE A 28 -14.07 -19.94 -47.64
N ALA A 29 -15.04 -20.21 -46.77
CA ALA A 29 -14.78 -20.49 -45.36
C ALA A 29 -13.88 -21.73 -45.18
N ARG A 30 -14.12 -22.80 -45.95
CA ARG A 30 -13.28 -24.01 -45.91
C ARG A 30 -11.82 -23.68 -46.19
N ASP A 31 -11.56 -22.91 -47.24
CA ASP A 31 -10.20 -22.56 -47.65
C ASP A 31 -9.54 -21.61 -46.62
N ALA A 32 -10.32 -20.81 -45.89
CA ALA A 32 -9.85 -19.97 -44.78
C ALA A 32 -9.48 -20.77 -43.50
N THR A 33 -10.05 -21.96 -43.31
CA THR A 33 -9.87 -22.79 -42.09
C THR A 33 -8.69 -23.75 -42.13
N ALA A 34 -7.66 -23.48 -42.94
CA ALA A 34 -6.49 -24.37 -43.12
C ALA A 34 -5.78 -24.75 -41.81
N ASN A 35 -5.91 -23.94 -40.76
CA ASN A 35 -5.26 -24.14 -39.47
C ASN A 35 -5.96 -25.18 -38.56
N VAL A 36 -7.22 -25.56 -38.85
CA VAL A 36 -7.97 -26.55 -38.06
C VAL A 36 -8.61 -27.59 -38.98
N PRO A 37 -7.92 -28.71 -39.30
CA PRO A 37 -8.33 -29.65 -40.35
C PRO A 37 -9.75 -30.21 -40.21
N ILE A 38 -10.22 -30.42 -38.98
CA ILE A 38 -11.56 -30.95 -38.71
C ILE A 38 -12.67 -29.97 -39.11
N VAL A 39 -12.45 -28.66 -38.96
CA VAL A 39 -13.42 -27.63 -39.37
C VAL A 39 -13.51 -27.58 -40.89
N GLY A 40 -12.37 -27.65 -41.59
CA GLY A 40 -12.33 -27.78 -43.04
C GLY A 40 -13.07 -29.01 -43.55
N GLN A 41 -13.03 -30.13 -42.82
CA GLN A 41 -13.82 -31.32 -43.15
C GLN A 41 -15.32 -31.11 -42.96
N ILE A 42 -15.75 -30.50 -41.85
CA ILE A 42 -17.18 -30.18 -41.60
C ILE A 42 -17.72 -29.23 -42.68
N LEU A 43 -16.97 -28.17 -43.00
CA LEU A 43 -17.31 -27.22 -44.07
C LEU A 43 -17.37 -27.93 -45.43
N GLY A 44 -16.43 -28.83 -45.71
CA GLY A 44 -16.43 -29.67 -46.92
C GLY A 44 -17.68 -30.53 -47.05
N VAL A 45 -18.08 -31.21 -45.97
CA VAL A 45 -19.31 -32.01 -45.92
C VAL A 45 -20.55 -31.12 -46.10
N ALA A 46 -20.59 -29.95 -45.48
CA ALA A 46 -21.68 -28.98 -45.62
C ALA A 46 -21.83 -28.47 -47.07
N VAL A 47 -20.72 -28.22 -47.78
CA VAL A 47 -20.73 -27.89 -49.22
C VAL A 47 -21.38 -29.01 -50.02
N HIS A 48 -21.01 -30.27 -49.75
CA HIS A 48 -21.54 -31.40 -50.47
C HIS A 48 -23.03 -31.62 -50.20
N ILE A 49 -23.48 -31.48 -48.95
CA ILE A 49 -24.91 -31.45 -48.55
C ILE A 49 -25.67 -30.38 -49.35
N ALA A 50 -25.13 -29.16 -49.46
CA ALA A 50 -25.75 -28.08 -50.22
C ALA A 50 -25.84 -28.38 -51.73
N ASP A 51 -24.81 -28.99 -52.30
CA ASP A 51 -24.80 -29.38 -53.72
C ASP A 51 -25.72 -30.58 -54.01
N LEU A 52 -25.81 -31.56 -53.11
CA LEU A 52 -26.78 -32.68 -53.17
C LEU A 52 -28.23 -32.16 -53.09
N ALA A 53 -28.50 -31.18 -52.21
CA ALA A 53 -29.80 -30.55 -52.10
C ALA A 53 -30.24 -29.82 -53.39
N LYS A 54 -29.28 -29.30 -54.18
CA LYS A 54 -29.57 -28.71 -55.50
C LYS A 54 -30.00 -29.77 -56.52
N GLN A 55 -29.43 -30.96 -56.45
CA GLN A 55 -29.67 -32.07 -57.37
C GLN A 55 -30.96 -32.84 -57.05
N ALA A 56 -31.45 -32.77 -55.81
CA ALA A 56 -32.66 -33.45 -55.39
C ALA A 56 -33.94 -32.87 -56.05
N GLN A 57 -34.67 -33.71 -56.79
CA GLN A 57 -35.93 -33.36 -57.46
C GLN A 57 -37.19 -33.65 -56.62
N LYS A 58 -37.10 -34.54 -55.61
CA LYS A 58 -38.20 -34.96 -54.72
C LYS A 58 -37.93 -34.49 -53.28
N ASN A 59 -38.97 -34.11 -52.52
CA ASN A 59 -38.86 -33.49 -51.18
C ASN A 59 -37.89 -32.30 -51.13
N LYS A 60 -37.96 -31.47 -52.17
CA LYS A 60 -37.06 -30.35 -52.45
C LYS A 60 -37.00 -29.33 -51.30
N GLU A 61 -38.11 -29.10 -50.61
CA GLU A 61 -38.18 -28.12 -49.51
C GLU A 61 -37.49 -28.63 -48.26
N ALA A 62 -37.79 -29.86 -47.84
CA ALA A 62 -37.18 -30.45 -46.66
C ALA A 62 -35.65 -30.58 -46.85
N MET A 63 -35.18 -31.10 -47.99
CA MET A 63 -33.74 -31.24 -48.26
C MET A 63 -33.01 -29.89 -48.27
N ARG A 64 -33.65 -28.83 -48.77
CA ARG A 64 -33.11 -27.47 -48.70
C ARG A 64 -33.11 -26.92 -47.28
N ALA A 65 -34.13 -27.21 -46.47
CA ALA A 65 -34.17 -26.78 -45.08
C ALA A 65 -33.01 -27.41 -44.29
N LEU A 66 -32.78 -28.73 -44.47
CA LEU A 66 -31.67 -29.43 -43.84
C LEU A 66 -30.31 -28.90 -44.33
N ALA A 67 -30.15 -28.65 -45.63
CA ALA A 67 -28.92 -28.07 -46.17
C ALA A 67 -28.65 -26.64 -45.68
N ARG A 68 -29.69 -25.80 -45.59
CA ARG A 68 -29.58 -24.45 -45.02
C ARG A 68 -29.15 -24.53 -43.56
N LYS A 69 -29.75 -25.44 -42.79
CA LYS A 69 -29.41 -25.67 -41.39
C LYS A 69 -27.95 -26.11 -41.25
N ALA A 70 -27.53 -27.15 -41.96
CA ALA A 70 -26.14 -27.61 -42.00
C ALA A 70 -25.15 -26.48 -42.35
N SER A 71 -25.50 -25.60 -43.30
CA SER A 71 -24.64 -24.46 -43.62
C SER A 71 -24.54 -23.41 -42.52
N ILE A 72 -25.66 -23.01 -41.91
CA ILE A 72 -25.65 -22.01 -40.83
C ILE A 72 -24.78 -22.53 -39.68
N LEU A 73 -24.87 -23.82 -39.40
CA LEU A 73 -24.11 -24.48 -38.35
C LEU A 73 -22.62 -24.53 -38.68
N ALA A 74 -22.26 -24.88 -39.91
CA ALA A 74 -20.86 -24.90 -40.32
C ALA A 74 -20.22 -23.50 -40.30
N GLN A 75 -20.99 -22.44 -40.63
CA GLN A 75 -20.54 -21.05 -40.47
C GLN A 75 -20.29 -20.69 -38.99
N ARG A 76 -21.20 -21.07 -38.08
CA ARG A 76 -20.99 -20.86 -36.64
C ARG A 76 -19.76 -21.60 -36.11
N VAL A 77 -19.49 -22.80 -36.61
CA VAL A 77 -18.28 -23.55 -36.26
C VAL A 77 -17.02 -22.78 -36.69
N ASP A 78 -17.01 -22.22 -37.90
CA ASP A 78 -15.90 -21.40 -38.39
C ASP A 78 -15.71 -20.13 -37.55
N GLU A 79 -16.78 -19.38 -37.29
CA GLU A 79 -16.74 -18.18 -36.42
C GLU A 79 -16.17 -18.50 -35.02
N VAL A 80 -16.58 -19.64 -34.47
CA VAL A 80 -16.12 -20.11 -33.17
C VAL A 80 -14.66 -20.56 -33.23
N VAL A 81 -14.14 -21.09 -34.33
CA VAL A 81 -12.78 -21.70 -34.34
C VAL A 81 -11.73 -20.81 -35.02
N SER A 82 -12.16 -19.80 -35.79
CA SER A 82 -11.27 -18.90 -36.52
C SER A 82 -10.27 -18.20 -35.60
N GLY A 83 -8.98 -18.37 -35.90
CA GLY A 83 -7.88 -17.71 -35.19
C GLY A 83 -7.48 -18.32 -33.85
N ARG A 84 -8.05 -19.47 -33.43
CA ARG A 84 -7.70 -20.11 -32.16
C ARG A 84 -7.55 -21.63 -32.25
N THR A 85 -6.80 -22.19 -31.29
CA THR A 85 -6.64 -23.64 -31.15
C THR A 85 -7.77 -24.18 -30.26
N PRO A 86 -8.67 -25.05 -30.76
CA PRO A 86 -9.78 -25.56 -29.96
C PRO A 86 -9.28 -26.45 -28.81
N SER A 87 -9.92 -26.33 -27.63
CA SER A 87 -9.65 -27.22 -26.49
C SER A 87 -9.99 -28.68 -26.80
N ALA A 88 -9.44 -29.62 -26.03
CA ALA A 88 -9.69 -31.06 -26.24
C ALA A 88 -11.19 -31.40 -26.19
N ASN A 89 -11.94 -30.79 -25.28
CA ASN A 89 -13.39 -30.96 -25.17
C ASN A 89 -14.12 -30.40 -26.40
N LEU A 90 -13.72 -29.22 -26.89
CA LEU A 90 -14.30 -28.63 -28.10
C LEU A 90 -13.98 -29.48 -29.33
N LEU A 91 -12.77 -30.05 -29.39
CA LEU A 91 -12.33 -30.95 -30.46
C LEU A 91 -13.16 -32.24 -30.50
N GLU A 92 -13.45 -32.86 -29.35
CA GLU A 92 -14.34 -34.02 -29.27
C GLU A 92 -15.75 -33.69 -29.81
N ARG A 93 -16.30 -32.53 -29.43
CA ARG A 93 -17.61 -32.08 -29.95
C ARG A 93 -17.58 -31.82 -31.46
N LEU A 94 -16.48 -31.30 -32.00
CA LEU A 94 -16.30 -31.15 -33.45
C LEU A 94 -16.26 -32.51 -34.16
N VAL A 95 -15.67 -33.55 -33.56
CA VAL A 95 -15.69 -34.92 -34.10
C VAL A 95 -17.11 -35.47 -34.16
N ASN A 96 -17.89 -35.33 -33.09
CA ASN A 96 -19.27 -35.80 -33.05
C ASN A 96 -20.15 -35.04 -34.05
N LEU A 97 -19.97 -33.72 -34.15
CA LEU A 97 -20.65 -32.87 -35.13
C LEU A 97 -20.31 -33.30 -36.56
N LYS A 98 -19.04 -33.56 -36.88
CA LYS A 98 -18.63 -34.11 -38.18
C LYS A 98 -19.35 -35.44 -38.46
N GLY A 99 -19.48 -36.30 -37.47
CA GLY A 99 -20.24 -37.55 -37.56
C GLY A 99 -21.70 -37.32 -37.97
N ALA A 100 -22.39 -36.38 -37.32
CA ALA A 100 -23.76 -36.00 -37.67
C ALA A 100 -23.88 -35.44 -39.09
N PHE A 101 -22.95 -34.57 -39.50
CA PHE A 101 -22.89 -34.04 -40.87
C PHE A 101 -22.69 -35.16 -41.91
N THR A 102 -21.81 -36.12 -41.63
CA THR A 102 -21.54 -37.25 -42.53
C THR A 102 -22.78 -38.14 -42.69
N LYS A 103 -23.52 -38.42 -41.61
CA LYS A 103 -24.80 -39.16 -41.67
C LYS A 103 -25.82 -38.45 -42.57
N VAL A 104 -25.92 -37.12 -42.47
CA VAL A 104 -26.81 -36.29 -43.33
C VAL A 104 -26.39 -36.38 -44.79
N GLU A 105 -25.10 -36.25 -45.08
CA GLU A 105 -24.52 -36.35 -46.43
C GLU A 105 -24.81 -37.71 -47.08
N GLU A 106 -24.51 -38.80 -46.37
CA GLU A 106 -24.75 -40.17 -46.84
C GLU A 106 -26.23 -40.41 -47.16
N PHE A 107 -27.12 -39.95 -46.28
CA PHE A 107 -28.56 -40.02 -46.50
C PHE A 107 -28.97 -39.26 -47.77
N MET A 108 -28.50 -38.01 -47.95
CA MET A 108 -28.82 -37.22 -49.13
C MET A 108 -28.26 -37.84 -50.42
N ALA A 109 -27.05 -38.38 -50.38
CA ALA A 109 -26.44 -39.08 -51.51
C ALA A 109 -27.24 -40.34 -51.91
N GLU A 110 -27.75 -41.09 -50.93
CA GLU A 110 -28.63 -42.25 -51.17
C GLU A 110 -29.93 -41.83 -51.88
N GLN A 111 -30.52 -40.69 -51.46
CA GLN A 111 -31.74 -40.18 -52.07
C GLN A 111 -31.54 -39.68 -53.52
N VAL A 112 -30.37 -39.15 -53.85
CA VAL A 112 -30.05 -38.70 -55.21
C VAL A 112 -29.78 -39.90 -56.15
N LYS A 113 -29.19 -41.00 -55.65
CA LYS A 113 -28.81 -42.18 -56.46
C LYS A 113 -29.98 -43.11 -56.82
N LYS A 114 -31.02 -43.25 -55.97
CA LYS A 114 -32.08 -44.26 -56.15
C LYS A 114 -33.19 -43.77 -57.10
N ARG A 115 -33.09 -44.13 -58.39
CA ARG A 115 -34.02 -43.73 -59.46
C ARG A 115 -35.17 -44.71 -59.74
N ASN A 116 -35.59 -45.49 -58.74
CA ASN A 116 -36.63 -46.51 -58.95
C ASN A 116 -38.03 -45.93 -58.61
N PRO A 117 -38.94 -45.75 -59.59
CA PRO A 117 -40.12 -44.91 -59.44
C PRO A 117 -41.19 -45.48 -58.49
N ALA A 118 -41.34 -46.80 -58.41
CA ALA A 118 -42.37 -47.45 -57.59
C ALA A 118 -42.01 -47.52 -56.09
N THR A 119 -40.77 -47.89 -55.73
CA THR A 119 -40.29 -47.86 -54.35
C THR A 119 -40.06 -46.44 -53.82
N SER A 120 -39.96 -45.46 -54.72
CA SER A 120 -39.82 -44.05 -54.38
C SER A 120 -41.04 -43.45 -53.72
N VAL A 121 -42.28 -43.83 -54.08
CA VAL A 121 -43.49 -43.18 -53.57
C VAL A 121 -43.75 -43.56 -52.11
N TYR A 122 -43.65 -44.85 -51.79
CA TYR A 122 -43.81 -45.34 -50.42
C TYR A 122 -42.70 -44.82 -49.49
N ARG A 123 -41.43 -44.88 -49.94
CA ARG A 123 -40.31 -44.30 -49.19
C ARG A 123 -40.48 -42.80 -49.01
N SER A 124 -40.94 -42.06 -50.03
CA SER A 124 -41.08 -40.59 -49.94
C SER A 124 -42.17 -40.13 -48.97
N LEU A 125 -43.24 -40.91 -48.82
CA LEU A 125 -44.38 -40.53 -47.99
C LEU A 125 -44.23 -40.92 -46.51
N PHE A 126 -43.55 -42.04 -46.20
CA PHE A 126 -43.52 -42.58 -44.83
C PHE A 126 -42.13 -42.68 -44.24
N VAL A 127 -41.13 -43.15 -44.99
CA VAL A 127 -39.78 -43.43 -44.43
C VAL A 127 -38.90 -42.18 -44.45
N LEU A 128 -39.02 -41.36 -45.50
CA LEU A 128 -38.21 -40.16 -45.69
C LEU A 128 -38.48 -39.10 -44.61
N PRO A 129 -39.74 -38.76 -44.27
CA PRO A 129 -40.01 -37.77 -43.23
C PRO A 129 -39.49 -38.21 -41.87
N THR A 130 -39.70 -39.47 -41.47
CA THR A 130 -39.25 -40.00 -40.18
C THR A 130 -37.73 -39.99 -40.06
N LYS A 131 -37.02 -40.49 -41.08
CA LYS A 131 -35.55 -40.53 -41.06
C LYS A 131 -34.93 -39.13 -41.16
N MET A 132 -35.62 -38.20 -41.82
CA MET A 132 -35.20 -36.82 -41.92
C MET A 132 -35.39 -36.06 -40.61
N GLU A 133 -36.47 -36.33 -39.89
CA GLU A 133 -36.70 -35.81 -38.55
C GLU A 133 -35.64 -36.34 -37.58
N GLU A 134 -35.35 -37.65 -37.61
CA GLU A 134 -34.29 -38.28 -36.82
C GLU A 134 -32.92 -37.63 -37.08
N LEU A 135 -32.53 -37.47 -38.35
CA LEU A 135 -31.27 -36.80 -38.71
C LEU A 135 -31.25 -35.32 -38.34
N SER A 136 -32.39 -34.63 -38.42
CA SER A 136 -32.51 -33.23 -38.00
C SER A 136 -32.35 -33.12 -36.48
N GLN A 137 -32.91 -34.06 -35.71
CA GLN A 137 -32.82 -34.12 -34.26
C GLN A 137 -31.41 -34.49 -33.79
N ASP A 138 -30.75 -35.47 -34.44
CA ASP A 138 -29.34 -35.81 -34.22
C ASP A 138 -28.46 -34.57 -34.44
N LEU A 139 -28.67 -33.85 -35.55
CA LEU A 139 -27.94 -32.63 -35.86
C LEU A 139 -28.19 -31.53 -34.83
N ASP A 140 -29.45 -31.32 -34.40
CA ASP A 140 -29.78 -30.33 -33.36
C ASP A 140 -29.12 -30.65 -32.01
N SER A 141 -29.13 -31.92 -31.62
CA SER A 141 -28.53 -32.39 -30.38
C SER A 141 -27.02 -32.10 -30.34
N GLU A 142 -26.30 -32.47 -31.40
CA GLU A 142 -24.86 -32.23 -31.48
C GLU A 142 -24.52 -30.73 -31.59
N VAL A 143 -25.36 -29.94 -32.26
CA VAL A 143 -25.20 -28.48 -32.31
C VAL A 143 -25.40 -27.84 -30.96
N ALA A 144 -26.43 -28.25 -30.21
CA ALA A 144 -26.68 -27.73 -28.87
C ALA A 144 -25.49 -28.05 -27.95
N SER A 145 -24.97 -29.28 -28.05
CA SER A 145 -23.78 -29.71 -27.32
C SER A 145 -22.53 -28.92 -27.70
N PHE A 146 -22.27 -28.73 -29.01
CA PHE A 146 -21.18 -27.90 -29.51
C PHE A 146 -21.31 -26.44 -29.07
N SER A 147 -22.49 -25.85 -29.17
CA SER A 147 -22.74 -24.45 -28.82
C SER A 147 -22.48 -24.19 -27.33
N LEU A 148 -22.89 -25.13 -26.46
CA LEU A 148 -22.60 -25.06 -25.03
C LEU A 148 -21.09 -25.17 -24.76
N ALA A 149 -20.41 -26.13 -25.39
CA ALA A 149 -18.96 -26.30 -25.24
C ALA A 149 -18.20 -25.06 -25.75
N ALA A 150 -18.61 -24.51 -26.89
CA ALA A 150 -18.04 -23.30 -27.48
C ALA A 150 -18.25 -22.07 -26.58
N ALA A 151 -19.43 -21.93 -25.96
CA ALA A 151 -19.72 -20.83 -25.03
C ALA A 151 -18.87 -20.95 -23.76
N ILE A 152 -18.72 -22.16 -23.21
CA ILE A 152 -17.84 -22.42 -22.06
C ILE A 152 -16.38 -22.10 -22.43
N ASP A 153 -15.92 -22.60 -23.58
CA ASP A 153 -14.56 -22.40 -24.08
C ASP A 153 -14.24 -20.93 -24.38
N MET A 154 -15.18 -20.19 -24.99
CA MET A 154 -15.04 -18.75 -25.19
C MET A 154 -14.99 -17.99 -23.87
N ARG A 155 -15.83 -18.37 -22.89
CA ARG A 155 -15.80 -17.74 -21.57
C ARG A 155 -14.47 -17.98 -20.87
N LEU A 156 -13.97 -19.22 -20.88
CA LEU A 156 -12.67 -19.57 -20.32
C LEU A 156 -11.54 -18.81 -21.05
N TYR A 157 -11.61 -18.72 -22.38
CA TYR A 157 -10.62 -17.97 -23.17
C TYR A 157 -10.65 -16.46 -22.84
N ILE A 158 -11.83 -15.85 -22.73
CA ILE A 158 -11.97 -14.44 -22.34
C ILE A 158 -11.46 -14.22 -20.92
N GLU A 159 -11.74 -15.13 -20.00
CA GLU A 159 -11.24 -15.08 -18.63
C GLU A 159 -9.70 -15.28 -18.59
N GLU A 160 -9.13 -16.21 -19.36
CA GLU A 160 -7.68 -16.45 -19.43
C GLU A 160 -6.91 -15.34 -20.16
N SER A 161 -7.55 -14.69 -21.13
CA SER A 161 -6.99 -13.57 -21.90
C SER A 161 -7.28 -12.21 -21.26
N SER A 162 -8.07 -12.14 -20.19
CA SER A 162 -8.26 -10.90 -19.46
C SER A 162 -6.94 -10.48 -18.83
N LEU A 163 -6.42 -9.32 -19.22
CA LEU A 163 -5.21 -8.75 -18.62
C LEU A 163 -5.47 -8.24 -17.19
N TYR A 164 -6.74 -8.14 -16.80
CA TYR A 164 -7.18 -7.57 -15.54
C TYR A 164 -8.17 -8.49 -14.82
N ASP A 165 -8.09 -8.46 -13.50
CA ASP A 165 -9.04 -9.02 -12.55
C ASP A 165 -9.72 -7.84 -11.82
N GLY A 166 -10.84 -7.37 -12.37
CA GLY A 166 -11.44 -6.10 -11.96
C GLY A 166 -10.50 -4.92 -12.26
N GLN A 167 -10.03 -4.24 -11.21
CA GLN A 167 -9.13 -3.08 -11.33
C GLN A 167 -7.64 -3.46 -11.38
N PHE A 168 -7.28 -4.71 -11.03
CA PHE A 168 -5.89 -5.11 -10.85
C PHE A 168 -5.37 -5.95 -12.02
N ARG A 169 -4.08 -5.83 -12.36
CA ARG A 169 -3.49 -6.61 -13.45
C ARG A 169 -3.36 -8.08 -13.05
N ARG A 170 -3.66 -9.00 -13.97
CA ARG A 170 -3.27 -10.41 -13.84
C ARG A 170 -1.82 -10.54 -14.27
N VAL A 171 -0.95 -10.94 -13.34
CA VAL A 171 0.50 -11.00 -13.55
C VAL A 171 0.94 -12.47 -13.55
N ARG A 172 1.70 -12.88 -14.57
CA ARG A 172 2.27 -14.23 -14.66
C ARG A 172 3.68 -14.22 -14.06
N GLU A 173 4.15 -15.36 -13.57
CA GLU A 173 5.50 -15.44 -13.00
C GLU A 173 6.58 -15.12 -14.06
N CYS A 174 6.35 -15.46 -15.32
CA CYS A 174 7.25 -15.11 -16.43
C CYS A 174 7.37 -13.60 -16.66
N ASP A 175 6.41 -12.81 -16.20
CA ASP A 175 6.42 -11.35 -16.31
C ASP A 175 7.26 -10.71 -15.21
N ILE A 176 7.75 -11.49 -14.24
CA ILE A 176 8.46 -11.01 -13.05
C ILE A 176 9.93 -11.39 -13.11
N ARG A 177 10.79 -10.37 -13.19
CA ARG A 177 12.22 -10.52 -13.00
C ARG A 177 12.61 -10.18 -11.57
N LYS A 178 12.76 -11.21 -10.74
CA LYS A 178 13.25 -11.12 -9.35
C LYS A 178 14.68 -10.55 -9.34
N LEU A 179 14.94 -9.56 -8.49
CA LEU A 179 16.25 -8.92 -8.36
C LEU A 179 16.89 -9.23 -7.01
N ASP A 180 16.15 -9.06 -5.92
CA ASP A 180 16.67 -9.25 -4.56
C ASP A 180 15.56 -9.58 -3.56
N VAL A 181 15.90 -10.23 -2.45
CA VAL A 181 14.98 -10.50 -1.34
C VAL A 181 15.06 -9.34 -0.36
N ILE A 182 13.93 -8.65 -0.15
CA ILE A 182 13.83 -7.53 0.79
C ILE A 182 13.67 -8.07 2.22
N MET A 183 12.73 -9.00 2.39
CA MET A 183 12.41 -9.60 3.69
C MET A 183 11.84 -10.99 3.48
N GLN A 184 12.17 -11.92 4.37
CA GLN A 184 11.56 -13.24 4.44
C GLN A 184 11.09 -13.50 5.87
N ARG A 185 9.84 -13.92 6.02
CA ARG A 185 9.21 -14.19 7.32
C ARG A 185 8.55 -15.55 7.30
N GLU A 186 8.85 -16.36 8.31
CA GLU A 186 8.09 -17.57 8.58
C GLU A 186 6.86 -17.21 9.43
N THR A 187 5.71 -17.71 9.02
CA THR A 187 4.46 -17.64 9.77
C THR A 187 4.07 -19.05 10.19
N GLU A 188 3.04 -19.16 11.03
CA GLU A 188 2.51 -20.46 11.46
C GLU A 188 2.10 -21.37 10.30
N HIS A 189 1.69 -20.79 9.16
CA HIS A 189 1.11 -21.54 8.03
C HIS A 189 1.92 -21.47 6.74
N SER A 190 2.77 -20.45 6.57
CA SER A 190 3.46 -20.19 5.31
C SER A 190 4.78 -19.45 5.52
N THR A 191 5.65 -19.54 4.52
CA THR A 191 6.79 -18.64 4.38
C THR A 191 6.40 -17.51 3.43
N VAL A 192 6.44 -16.28 3.92
CA VAL A 192 6.18 -15.07 3.13
C VAL A 192 7.50 -14.44 2.74
N THR A 193 7.72 -14.23 1.44
CA THR A 193 8.96 -13.64 0.92
C THR A 193 8.61 -12.39 0.11
N TYR A 194 9.13 -11.25 0.52
CA TYR A 194 9.02 -9.98 -0.17
C TYR A 194 10.25 -9.78 -1.04
N VAL A 195 10.03 -9.65 -2.35
CA VAL A 195 11.08 -9.63 -3.35
C VAL A 195 11.02 -8.31 -4.12
N LYS A 196 12.16 -7.66 -4.28
CA LYS A 196 12.36 -6.56 -5.22
C LYS A 196 12.37 -7.14 -6.62
N ALA A 197 11.51 -6.65 -7.50
CA ALA A 197 11.43 -7.16 -8.87
C ALA A 197 11.14 -6.06 -9.90
N ARG A 198 11.43 -6.38 -11.17
CA ARG A 198 10.86 -5.67 -12.33
C ARG A 198 9.71 -6.48 -12.91
N VAL A 199 8.63 -5.80 -13.24
CA VAL A 199 7.45 -6.41 -13.86
C VAL A 199 7.34 -5.93 -15.30
N ASP A 200 7.08 -6.84 -16.23
CA ASP A 200 7.08 -6.53 -17.65
C ASP A 200 6.07 -5.43 -18.02
N GLY A 201 6.51 -4.50 -18.85
CA GLY A 201 5.78 -3.29 -19.21
C GLY A 201 5.77 -2.18 -18.15
N VAL A 202 6.51 -2.30 -17.05
CA VAL A 202 6.65 -1.26 -16.02
C VAL A 202 8.11 -0.91 -15.80
N SER A 203 8.43 0.39 -15.79
CA SER A 203 9.79 0.89 -15.55
C SER A 203 10.22 0.80 -14.09
N ASP A 204 9.26 1.03 -13.19
CA ASP A 204 9.51 1.20 -11.77
C ASP A 204 9.75 -0.15 -11.10
N LEU A 205 10.57 -0.13 -10.05
CA LEU A 205 10.79 -1.30 -9.21
C LEU A 205 9.54 -1.55 -8.36
N MET A 206 9.17 -2.82 -8.22
CA MET A 206 8.00 -3.23 -7.46
C MET A 206 8.38 -4.24 -6.39
N VAL A 207 7.50 -4.38 -5.40
CA VAL A 207 7.58 -5.45 -4.41
C VAL A 207 6.64 -6.57 -4.83
N VAL A 208 7.15 -7.79 -4.81
CA VAL A 208 6.38 -9.01 -5.04
C VAL A 208 6.38 -9.83 -3.76
N LYS A 209 5.20 -10.02 -3.18
CA LYS A 209 4.98 -10.86 -2.01
C LYS A 209 4.65 -12.27 -2.48
N TYR A 210 5.58 -13.21 -2.29
CA TYR A 210 5.36 -14.63 -2.50
C TYR A 210 4.89 -15.29 -1.20
N VAL A 211 3.84 -16.11 -1.29
CA VAL A 211 3.35 -16.91 -0.15
C VAL A 211 3.52 -18.38 -0.50
N LYS A 212 4.43 -19.06 0.20
CA LYS A 212 4.68 -20.49 0.03
C LYS A 212 4.10 -21.26 1.22
N PRO A 213 3.15 -22.18 1.03
CA PRO A 213 2.62 -22.99 2.12
C PRO A 213 3.69 -23.93 2.68
N ARG A 214 3.65 -24.17 3.99
CA ARG A 214 4.57 -25.12 4.64
C ARG A 214 4.18 -26.55 4.24
N THR A 215 5.10 -27.28 3.62
CA THR A 215 4.88 -28.50 2.81
C THR A 215 4.33 -29.75 3.54
N GLU A 216 3.92 -29.68 4.80
CA GLU A 216 3.78 -30.88 5.65
C GLU A 216 2.34 -31.32 5.98
N ASN A 217 1.29 -30.60 5.58
CA ASN A 217 -0.09 -30.95 5.90
C ASN A 217 -0.96 -31.04 4.65
N ASP A 218 -1.01 -32.24 4.05
CA ASP A 218 -1.73 -32.64 2.82
C ASP A 218 -3.27 -32.42 2.82
N GLY A 219 -3.82 -31.69 3.79
CA GLY A 219 -5.24 -31.39 3.91
C GLY A 219 -5.57 -29.99 3.40
N GLY A 220 -5.97 -29.87 2.13
CA GLY A 220 -6.70 -28.72 1.54
C GLY A 220 -6.49 -27.37 2.22
N TYR A 221 -5.32 -26.76 2.02
CA TYR A 221 -4.97 -25.48 2.63
C TYR A 221 -5.98 -24.38 2.26
N LYS A 222 -6.75 -23.92 3.24
CA LYS A 222 -7.44 -22.63 3.14
C LYS A 222 -6.38 -21.54 3.29
N TRP A 223 -6.19 -20.76 2.24
CA TRP A 223 -5.33 -19.58 2.26
C TRP A 223 -5.88 -18.57 3.29
N HIS A 224 -5.28 -18.53 4.48
CA HIS A 224 -5.70 -17.66 5.59
C HIS A 224 -5.39 -16.18 5.37
N ASP A 225 -4.78 -15.81 4.23
CA ASP A 225 -4.30 -14.44 3.97
C ASP A 225 -5.34 -13.53 3.27
N ALA A 226 -6.56 -14.02 3.05
CA ALA A 226 -7.62 -13.27 2.35
C ALA A 226 -7.94 -11.92 3.02
N THR A 227 -7.86 -11.85 4.35
CA THR A 227 -8.13 -10.60 5.09
C THR A 227 -7.09 -9.51 4.79
N ARG A 228 -5.83 -9.87 4.52
CA ARG A 228 -4.77 -8.88 4.26
C ARG A 228 -4.75 -8.39 2.82
N GLU A 229 -5.01 -9.27 1.86
CA GLU A 229 -5.22 -8.84 0.47
C GLU A 229 -6.45 -7.93 0.34
N GLN A 230 -7.47 -8.14 1.19
CA GLN A 230 -8.61 -7.25 1.27
C GLN A 230 -8.24 -5.87 1.79
N VAL A 231 -7.40 -5.77 2.84
CA VAL A 231 -6.88 -4.48 3.33
C VAL A 231 -6.13 -3.74 2.24
N LEU A 232 -5.19 -4.41 1.56
CA LEU A 232 -4.45 -3.81 0.45
C LEU A 232 -5.38 -3.41 -0.71
N SER A 233 -6.37 -4.22 -1.03
CA SER A 233 -7.36 -3.88 -2.06
C SER A 233 -8.15 -2.62 -1.71
N VAL A 234 -8.52 -2.44 -0.43
CA VAL A 234 -9.24 -1.26 0.06
C VAL A 234 -8.35 -0.02 0.04
N THR A 235 -7.09 -0.14 0.48
CA THR A 235 -6.16 1.01 0.49
C THR A 235 -5.62 1.37 -0.89
N SER A 236 -5.81 0.51 -1.89
CA SER A 236 -5.36 0.71 -3.27
C SER A 236 -6.45 1.26 -4.20
N ASP A 237 -7.66 1.45 -3.71
CA ASP A 237 -8.73 2.04 -4.51
C ASP A 237 -8.35 3.47 -4.93
N PHE A 238 -8.61 3.82 -6.19
CA PHE A 238 -8.11 5.04 -6.82
C PHE A 238 -8.55 6.30 -6.06
N ASP A 239 -9.80 6.33 -5.61
CA ASP A 239 -10.39 7.49 -4.94
C ASP A 239 -9.88 7.68 -3.50
N ILE A 240 -9.27 6.64 -2.93
CA ILE A 240 -8.98 6.53 -1.50
C ILE A 240 -7.50 6.17 -1.26
N SER A 241 -6.66 6.07 -2.28
CA SER A 241 -5.25 5.71 -2.08
C SER A 241 -4.41 6.87 -1.52
N HIS A 242 -3.41 6.54 -0.70
CA HIS A 242 -2.41 7.50 -0.22
C HIS A 242 -1.05 7.20 -0.90
N PRO A 243 -0.30 8.20 -1.38
CA PRO A 243 0.92 7.98 -2.16
C PRO A 243 2.05 7.27 -1.41
N ASN A 244 2.02 7.31 -0.08
CA ASN A 244 3.01 6.65 0.80
C ASN A 244 2.46 5.35 1.43
N LEU A 245 1.47 4.73 0.79
CA LEU A 245 1.00 3.38 1.09
C LEU A 245 1.21 2.48 -0.15
N PRO A 246 1.43 1.17 0.04
CA PRO A 246 1.50 0.21 -1.05
C PRO A 246 0.22 0.22 -1.89
N GLN A 247 0.40 0.28 -3.20
CA GLN A 247 -0.71 0.17 -4.14
C GLN A 247 -0.66 -1.20 -4.82
N LEU A 248 -1.71 -1.99 -4.65
CA LEU A 248 -1.88 -3.28 -5.32
C LEU A 248 -1.88 -3.05 -6.83
N TYR A 249 -0.87 -3.60 -7.49
CA TYR A 249 -0.70 -3.51 -8.94
C TYR A 249 -1.36 -4.71 -9.63
N GLY A 250 -1.17 -5.89 -9.07
CA GLY A 250 -1.66 -7.11 -9.68
C GLY A 250 -1.56 -8.35 -8.80
N ARG A 251 -2.20 -9.41 -9.26
CA ARG A 251 -2.25 -10.72 -8.58
C ARG A 251 -1.77 -11.81 -9.52
N ALA A 252 -1.20 -12.87 -8.94
CA ALA A 252 -0.90 -14.09 -9.68
C ALA A 252 -2.18 -14.67 -10.31
N VAL A 253 -2.05 -15.25 -11.50
CA VAL A 253 -3.10 -16.08 -12.10
C VAL A 253 -3.27 -17.35 -11.26
N GLU A 254 -4.50 -17.73 -10.89
CA GLU A 254 -4.85 -18.76 -9.89
C GLU A 254 -4.42 -20.22 -10.22
N ASN A 255 -3.55 -20.43 -11.21
CA ASN A 255 -3.27 -21.74 -11.78
C ASN A 255 -2.02 -22.44 -11.19
N GLY A 256 -1.43 -21.91 -10.11
CA GLY A 256 -0.10 -22.32 -9.63
C GLY A 256 -0.01 -22.69 -8.14
N VAL A 257 1.00 -23.51 -7.80
CA VAL A 257 1.41 -23.87 -6.43
C VAL A 257 1.87 -22.64 -5.62
N VAL A 258 2.29 -21.58 -6.32
CA VAL A 258 2.84 -20.37 -5.72
C VAL A 258 1.87 -19.20 -5.94
N ARG A 259 1.34 -18.65 -4.85
CA ARG A 259 0.55 -17.41 -4.87
C ARG A 259 1.49 -16.23 -4.67
N PHE A 260 1.30 -15.18 -5.46
CA PHE A 260 1.97 -13.92 -5.22
C PHE A 260 1.09 -12.72 -5.53
N THR A 261 1.39 -11.61 -4.87
CA THR A 261 0.82 -10.29 -5.15
C THR A 261 1.92 -9.31 -5.47
N VAL A 262 1.63 -8.39 -6.38
CA VAL A 262 2.54 -7.34 -6.83
C VAL A 262 1.98 -6.01 -6.38
N PHE A 263 2.79 -5.20 -5.72
CA PHE A 263 2.41 -3.84 -5.33
C PHE A 263 3.51 -2.83 -5.60
N ARG A 264 3.09 -1.61 -5.91
CA ARG A 264 3.94 -0.42 -6.00
C ARG A 264 4.20 0.06 -4.59
N SER A 265 5.46 0.07 -4.19
CA SER A 265 5.93 0.55 -2.90
C SER A 265 7.44 0.82 -3.01
N GLY A 266 8.03 1.37 -1.96
CA GLY A 266 9.47 1.36 -1.80
C GLY A 266 10.03 -0.07 -1.79
N VAL A 267 11.25 -0.24 -2.28
CA VAL A 267 11.92 -1.56 -2.37
C VAL A 267 13.18 -1.66 -1.51
N TYR A 268 13.58 -0.56 -0.87
CA TYR A 268 14.74 -0.52 0.01
C TYR A 268 14.26 -0.24 1.43
N PRO A 269 14.54 -1.12 2.41
CA PRO A 269 14.38 -0.77 3.82
C PRO A 269 15.15 0.51 4.12
N VAL A 270 14.61 1.37 4.99
CA VAL A 270 15.19 2.69 5.22
C VAL A 270 16.63 2.64 5.75
N SER A 271 17.01 1.59 6.50
CA SER A 271 18.41 1.36 6.91
C SER A 271 19.37 1.14 5.75
N GLN A 272 18.92 0.45 4.69
CA GLN A 272 19.72 0.17 3.49
C GLN A 272 19.83 1.40 2.60
N PHE A 273 18.76 2.19 2.51
CA PHE A 273 18.80 3.45 1.77
C PHE A 273 19.82 4.41 2.36
N ARG A 274 19.89 4.50 3.69
CA ARG A 274 20.85 5.31 4.44
C ARG A 274 22.31 5.02 4.06
N THR A 275 22.71 3.75 3.96
CA THR A 275 24.12 3.38 3.78
C THR A 275 24.68 3.78 2.41
N SER A 276 23.81 4.15 1.47
CA SER A 276 24.22 4.45 0.10
C SER A 276 24.49 5.93 -0.19
N ASN A 277 23.98 6.88 0.60
CA ASN A 277 23.84 8.27 0.12
C ASN A 277 24.12 9.41 1.12
N TRP A 278 24.34 9.18 2.42
CA TRP A 278 24.24 10.25 3.44
C TRP A 278 25.46 10.45 4.34
N ASP A 279 26.60 10.84 3.77
CA ASP A 279 27.80 11.19 4.54
C ASP A 279 27.65 12.52 5.31
N ASP A 280 26.88 13.47 4.76
CA ASP A 280 26.62 14.77 5.40
C ASP A 280 25.48 14.66 6.46
N PRO A 281 25.74 14.99 7.74
CA PRO A 281 24.72 15.03 8.79
C PRO A 281 23.51 15.90 8.46
N ALA A 282 23.70 17.03 7.76
CA ALA A 282 22.62 17.95 7.41
C ALA A 282 21.65 17.32 6.41
N ILE A 283 22.18 16.70 5.35
CA ILE A 283 21.39 15.95 4.36
C ILE A 283 20.64 14.81 5.05
N ARG A 284 21.34 14.05 5.92
CA ARG A 284 20.74 12.97 6.70
C ARG A 284 19.55 13.42 7.54
N TYR A 285 19.67 14.58 8.20
CA TYR A 285 18.59 15.14 9.03
C TYR A 285 17.43 15.65 8.19
N GLY A 286 17.71 16.25 7.03
CA GLY A 286 16.68 16.70 6.08
C GLY A 286 15.83 15.54 5.58
N GLU A 287 16.50 14.47 5.15
CA GLU A 287 15.85 13.26 4.68
C GLU A 287 15.08 12.52 5.78
N PHE A 288 15.63 12.43 7.00
CA PHE A 288 14.89 11.90 8.15
C PHE A 288 13.58 12.65 8.38
N HIS A 289 13.64 13.98 8.44
CA HIS A 289 12.45 14.80 8.64
C HIS A 289 11.44 14.63 7.50
N ARG A 290 11.91 14.61 6.26
CA ARG A 290 11.08 14.34 5.09
C ARG A 290 10.36 13.00 5.24
N ILE A 291 11.10 11.92 5.53
CA ILE A 291 10.54 10.58 5.72
C ILE A 291 9.53 10.57 6.87
N ARG A 292 9.88 11.16 8.01
CA ARG A 292 9.00 11.26 9.18
C ARG A 292 7.67 11.92 8.84
N GLN A 293 7.66 13.03 8.10
CA GLN A 293 6.43 13.72 7.70
C GLN A 293 5.54 12.84 6.83
N TYR A 294 6.10 12.18 5.81
CA TYR A 294 5.31 11.29 4.95
C TYR A 294 4.78 10.06 5.68
N VAL A 295 5.58 9.45 6.56
CA VAL A 295 5.18 8.29 7.37
C VAL A 295 4.03 8.68 8.32
N LEU A 296 4.11 9.83 8.98
CA LEU A 296 3.05 10.32 9.87
C LEU A 296 1.77 10.65 9.09
N ALA A 297 1.89 11.30 7.93
CA ALA A 297 0.72 11.57 7.09
C ALA A 297 0.03 10.26 6.64
N ALA A 298 0.80 9.27 6.21
CA ALA A 298 0.30 7.96 5.80
C ALA A 298 -0.33 7.17 6.97
N SER A 299 0.29 7.21 8.15
CA SER A 299 -0.22 6.58 9.37
C SER A 299 -1.55 7.20 9.80
N GLY A 300 -1.63 8.53 9.85
CA GLY A 300 -2.87 9.23 10.18
C GLY A 300 -3.96 8.98 9.15
N TYR A 301 -3.57 8.80 7.89
CA TYR A 301 -4.47 8.39 6.83
C TYR A 301 -5.05 6.97 7.08
N LEU A 302 -4.23 5.97 7.41
CA LEU A 302 -4.69 4.62 7.77
C LEU A 302 -5.65 4.66 8.96
N GLU A 303 -5.34 5.44 9.99
CA GLU A 303 -6.19 5.57 11.17
C GLU A 303 -7.59 6.11 10.88
N ARG A 304 -7.70 7.07 9.95
CA ARG A 304 -9.01 7.57 9.48
C ARG A 304 -9.83 6.51 8.74
N GLN A 305 -9.17 5.52 8.14
CA GLN A 305 -9.82 4.37 7.50
C GLN A 305 -10.14 3.22 8.49
N GLY A 306 -9.93 3.42 9.79
CA GLY A 306 -10.12 2.36 10.78
C GLY A 306 -9.04 1.28 10.73
N LEU A 307 -7.88 1.58 10.15
CA LEU A 307 -6.70 0.72 10.11
C LEU A 307 -5.61 1.31 11.02
N GLY A 308 -4.60 0.52 11.36
CA GLY A 308 -3.41 0.99 12.07
C GLY A 308 -2.16 0.37 11.47
N TRP A 309 -1.06 1.11 11.48
CA TRP A 309 0.25 0.58 11.15
C TRP A 309 0.95 0.11 12.42
N ASP A 310 1.35 -1.15 12.45
CA ASP A 310 1.98 -1.83 13.59
C ASP A 310 3.33 -2.44 13.15
N PRO A 311 4.35 -1.60 12.94
CA PRO A 311 5.64 -2.04 12.42
C PRO A 311 6.46 -2.81 13.45
N ASP A 312 7.10 -3.91 13.05
CA ASP A 312 8.05 -4.63 13.90
C ASP A 312 9.35 -3.83 14.15
N SER A 313 9.74 -2.96 13.22
CA SER A 313 10.93 -2.10 13.32
C SER A 313 10.85 -0.89 12.37
N PHE A 314 11.82 0.03 12.41
CA PHE A 314 11.88 1.12 11.43
C PHE A 314 12.22 0.67 10.01
N ASP A 315 12.75 -0.55 9.83
CA ASP A 315 12.95 -1.14 8.51
C ASP A 315 11.65 -1.58 7.84
N SER A 316 10.53 -1.53 8.56
CA SER A 316 9.21 -1.58 7.95
C SER A 316 8.91 -0.38 7.04
N ILE A 317 9.65 0.72 7.20
CA ILE A 317 9.62 1.85 6.28
C ILE A 317 10.48 1.47 5.08
N VAL A 318 9.85 1.39 3.92
CA VAL A 318 10.56 1.16 2.65
C VAL A 318 10.57 2.44 1.82
N VAL A 319 11.64 2.67 1.08
CA VAL A 319 11.81 3.82 0.19
C VAL A 319 12.05 3.35 -1.24
N ASP A 320 11.54 4.12 -2.20
CA ASP A 320 11.78 3.88 -3.62
C ASP A 320 13.15 4.42 -4.06
N ASP A 321 13.43 4.33 -5.36
CA ASP A 321 14.67 4.84 -5.97
C ASP A 321 14.81 6.38 -5.91
N ARG A 322 13.72 7.09 -5.63
CA ARG A 322 13.66 8.55 -5.45
C ARG A 322 13.65 8.94 -3.96
N GLY A 323 13.79 7.97 -3.06
CA GLY A 323 13.73 8.18 -1.62
C GLY A 323 12.34 8.50 -1.08
N MET A 324 11.26 8.26 -1.83
CA MET A 324 9.89 8.43 -1.32
C MET A 324 9.53 7.25 -0.41
N PRO A 325 9.15 7.49 0.86
CA PRO A 325 8.86 6.42 1.79
C PRO A 325 7.46 5.85 1.58
N SER A 326 7.27 4.60 2.00
CA SER A 326 5.99 3.91 2.06
C SER A 326 5.94 3.03 3.32
N ILE A 327 4.76 2.90 3.92
CA ILE A 327 4.50 2.04 5.10
C ILE A 327 3.39 1.03 4.79
N GLY A 328 3.38 -0.12 5.45
CA GLY A 328 2.34 -1.14 5.23
C GLY A 328 2.72 -2.24 4.22
N THR A 329 3.96 -2.24 3.73
CA THR A 329 4.47 -3.18 2.72
C THR A 329 4.52 -4.62 3.25
N PHE A 330 4.67 -4.81 4.55
CA PHE A 330 5.07 -6.09 5.16
C PHE A 330 3.97 -6.73 6.01
N ASP A 331 2.71 -6.59 5.59
CA ASP A 331 1.53 -7.09 6.32
C ASP A 331 1.38 -6.51 7.74
N ASP A 332 2.00 -5.36 7.99
CA ASP A 332 2.01 -4.61 9.24
C ASP A 332 0.87 -3.58 9.31
N VAL A 333 -0.11 -3.66 8.40
CA VAL A 333 -1.38 -2.93 8.51
C VAL A 333 -2.44 -3.84 9.09
N VAL A 334 -3.00 -3.43 10.23
CA VAL A 334 -3.97 -4.22 10.99
C VAL A 334 -5.27 -3.45 11.19
N PRO A 335 -6.44 -4.12 11.22
CA PRO A 335 -7.68 -3.48 11.61
C PRO A 335 -7.56 -2.86 13.00
N ARG A 336 -8.08 -1.63 13.16
CA ARG A 336 -8.11 -0.94 14.44
C ARG A 336 -9.20 -1.57 15.31
N LYS A 337 -8.80 -2.15 16.45
CA LYS A 337 -9.75 -2.65 17.45
C LYS A 337 -9.80 -1.63 18.60
N GLY A 338 -10.75 -0.69 18.52
CA GLY A 338 -10.99 0.30 19.58
C GLY A 338 -9.96 1.44 19.66
N ALA A 339 -9.94 2.14 20.80
CA ALA A 339 -8.98 3.20 21.11
C ALA A 339 -7.64 2.60 21.56
N ASP A 340 -6.96 1.91 20.64
CA ASP A 340 -5.67 1.27 20.93
C ASP A 340 -4.54 2.31 20.90
N LEU A 341 -4.41 3.03 22.02
CA LEU A 341 -3.38 4.05 22.25
C LEU A 341 -1.97 3.52 21.98
N ALA A 342 -1.72 2.25 22.31
CA ALA A 342 -0.41 1.64 22.22
C ALA A 342 0.15 1.66 20.79
N ARG A 343 -0.70 1.51 19.77
CA ARG A 343 -0.27 1.50 18.36
C ARG A 343 0.18 2.87 17.88
N SER A 344 -0.57 3.91 18.23
CA SER A 344 -0.21 5.28 17.90
C SER A 344 1.12 5.69 18.55
N CYS A 345 1.36 5.26 19.80
CA CYS A 345 2.67 5.38 20.43
C CYS A 345 3.75 4.62 19.67
N HIS A 346 3.45 3.42 19.18
CA HIS A 346 4.39 2.55 18.50
C HIS A 346 4.96 3.20 17.23
N VAL A 347 4.13 3.91 16.45
CA VAL A 347 4.59 4.68 15.28
C VAL A 347 5.63 5.74 15.67
N LEU A 348 5.40 6.49 16.75
CA LEU A 348 6.36 7.48 17.24
C LEU A 348 7.64 6.82 17.77
N ASP A 349 7.52 5.69 18.47
CA ASP A 349 8.67 4.94 18.96
C ASP A 349 9.54 4.42 17.81
N VAL A 350 8.94 3.88 16.75
CA VAL A 350 9.65 3.44 15.54
C VAL A 350 10.39 4.61 14.87
N LEU A 351 9.75 5.78 14.74
CA LEU A 351 10.39 6.97 14.20
C LEU A 351 11.52 7.50 15.10
N ASN A 352 11.37 7.40 16.43
CA ASN A 352 12.40 7.78 17.39
C ASN A 352 13.60 6.80 17.35
N LYS A 353 13.35 5.51 17.21
CA LYS A 353 14.39 4.49 16.97
C LYS A 353 15.13 4.78 15.67
N TYR A 354 14.42 5.19 14.63
CA TYR A 354 15.03 5.59 13.37
C TYR A 354 15.93 6.83 13.55
N ASP A 355 15.45 7.89 14.22
CA ASP A 355 16.26 9.08 14.54
C ASP A 355 17.54 8.72 15.31
N ARG A 356 17.40 7.89 16.36
CA ARG A 356 18.54 7.39 17.17
C ARG A 356 19.51 6.53 16.38
N SER A 357 19.08 5.90 15.29
CA SER A 357 19.98 5.15 14.41
C SER A 357 20.81 6.07 13.51
N LEU A 358 20.33 7.28 13.24
CA LEU A 358 20.94 8.22 12.29
C LEU A 358 21.97 9.16 12.93
N PHE A 359 21.77 9.43 14.22
CA PHE A 359 22.57 10.40 14.97
C PHE A 359 23.14 9.77 16.23
N PRO A 360 24.23 10.32 16.77
CA PRO A 360 24.73 9.92 18.07
C PRO A 360 23.62 9.93 19.11
N ALA A 361 23.71 9.00 20.07
CA ALA A 361 22.88 9.03 21.25
C ALA A 361 22.98 10.43 21.89
N PRO A 362 21.86 10.95 22.45
CA PRO A 362 21.91 12.23 23.15
C PRO A 362 23.00 12.19 24.22
N ALA A 363 23.67 13.33 24.44
CA ALA A 363 24.49 13.48 25.62
C ALA A 363 23.54 13.52 26.81
N THR A 364 23.74 12.62 27.76
CA THR A 364 22.87 12.55 28.91
C THR A 364 23.62 12.77 30.21
N ALA A 365 22.94 13.41 31.15
CA ALA A 365 23.40 13.65 32.50
C ALA A 365 22.23 13.49 33.46
N ALA A 366 22.51 12.95 34.64
CA ALA A 366 21.59 12.99 35.77
C ALA A 366 22.33 13.70 36.91
N GLU A 367 21.68 14.68 37.51
CA GLU A 367 22.22 15.42 38.64
C GLU A 367 21.19 15.45 39.77
N PHE A 368 21.68 15.48 41.01
CA PHE A 368 20.85 15.68 42.19
C PHE A 368 21.12 17.07 42.73
N GLY A 369 20.08 17.89 42.86
CA GLY A 369 20.22 19.24 43.40
C GLY A 369 19.04 20.16 43.08
N ARG A 370 19.25 21.46 43.28
CA ARG A 370 18.22 22.47 43.10
C ARG A 370 18.19 22.99 41.67
N VAL A 371 16.98 23.30 41.20
CA VAL A 371 16.73 23.81 39.84
C VAL A 371 17.49 25.10 39.50
N ASP A 372 17.83 25.91 40.51
CA ASP A 372 18.56 27.17 40.34
C ASP A 372 20.05 26.97 40.02
N TYR A 373 20.63 25.81 40.37
CA TYR A 373 22.04 25.49 40.15
C TYR A 373 22.26 24.46 39.04
N CYS A 374 21.18 23.87 38.51
CA CYS A 374 21.20 22.85 37.48
C CYS A 374 22.01 23.27 36.25
N HIS A 375 22.99 22.44 35.87
CA HIS A 375 24.02 22.75 34.86
C HIS A 375 24.54 24.19 34.94
N TRP A 376 25.06 24.56 36.11
CA TRP A 376 25.61 25.90 36.37
C TRP A 376 24.58 27.02 36.16
N GLY A 377 23.32 26.76 36.48
CA GLY A 377 22.21 27.72 36.35
C GLY A 377 21.63 27.82 34.94
N ARG A 378 21.99 26.93 34.02
CA ARG A 378 21.46 26.91 32.63
C ARG A 378 19.96 26.67 32.59
N LEU A 379 19.42 25.78 33.42
CA LEU A 379 17.97 25.54 33.48
C LEU A 379 17.21 26.79 33.91
N LYS A 380 17.72 27.50 34.94
CA LYS A 380 17.19 28.77 35.41
C LYS A 380 17.24 29.85 34.34
N MET A 381 18.34 29.92 33.59
CA MET A 381 18.48 30.83 32.45
C MET A 381 17.40 30.55 31.40
N TRP A 382 17.19 29.29 31.00
CA TRP A 382 16.14 28.93 30.05
C TRP A 382 14.75 29.31 30.53
N PHE A 383 14.47 29.02 31.80
CA PHE A 383 13.20 29.39 32.41
C PHE A 383 12.98 30.91 32.44
N ALA A 384 14.03 31.69 32.64
CA ALA A 384 14.01 33.16 32.62
C ALA A 384 13.86 33.74 31.20
N ALA A 385 14.28 33.01 30.18
CA ALA A 385 14.25 33.45 28.78
C ALA A 385 12.90 33.17 28.08
N ILE A 386 11.96 32.52 28.76
CA ILE A 386 10.61 32.25 28.22
C ILE A 386 9.86 33.57 27.97
N ASP A 387 9.47 33.83 26.72
CA ASP A 387 8.69 35.01 26.38
C ASP A 387 7.26 34.91 26.87
N ASN A 388 6.70 36.04 27.30
CA ASN A 388 5.32 36.13 27.81
C ASN A 388 5.01 35.05 28.85
N ARG A 389 6.02 34.68 29.67
CA ARG A 389 5.95 33.59 30.64
C ARG A 389 4.71 33.74 31.53
N PRO A 390 3.77 32.78 31.53
CA PRO A 390 2.61 32.82 32.40
C PRO A 390 2.99 32.84 33.88
N ARG A 391 2.22 33.57 34.69
CA ARG A 391 2.44 33.61 36.16
C ARG A 391 2.43 32.24 36.81
N VAL A 392 1.67 31.28 36.25
CA VAL A 392 1.64 29.90 36.76
C VAL A 392 3.02 29.24 36.70
N LEU A 393 3.83 29.54 35.67
CA LEU A 393 5.21 29.06 35.59
C LEU A 393 6.08 29.66 36.70
N ASP A 394 5.91 30.96 37.03
CA ASP A 394 6.63 31.58 38.16
C ASP A 394 6.31 30.89 39.50
N SER A 395 5.03 30.55 39.72
CA SER A 395 4.60 29.83 40.92
C SER A 395 5.20 28.42 40.97
N ILE A 396 5.21 27.69 39.85
CA ILE A 396 5.84 26.36 39.75
C ILE A 396 7.34 26.46 40.06
N TRP A 397 8.04 27.41 39.45
CA TRP A 397 9.48 27.57 39.67
C TRP A 397 9.80 27.96 41.11
N ALA A 398 9.02 28.88 41.69
CA ALA A 398 9.17 29.27 43.09
C ALA A 398 9.00 28.07 44.02
N ARG A 399 8.03 27.20 43.74
CA ARG A 399 7.82 25.97 44.50
C ARG A 399 8.98 24.99 44.39
N LEU A 400 9.54 24.82 43.19
CA LEU A 400 10.62 23.86 42.94
C LEU A 400 12.00 24.34 43.42
N ARG A 401 12.21 25.64 43.61
CA ARG A 401 13.51 26.23 43.98
C ARG A 401 14.07 25.71 45.30
N ASP A 402 13.19 25.38 46.24
CA ASP A 402 13.58 24.96 47.59
C ASP A 402 13.70 23.43 47.74
N GLU A 403 13.43 22.68 46.67
CA GLU A 403 13.50 21.21 46.67
C GLU A 403 14.84 20.71 46.10
N ASP A 404 15.36 19.65 46.70
CA ASP A 404 16.46 18.87 46.13
C ASP A 404 15.88 17.76 45.25
N LEU A 405 16.07 17.89 43.94
CA LEU A 405 15.43 17.07 42.91
C LEU A 405 16.45 16.17 42.23
N VAL A 406 15.99 15.04 41.70
CA VAL A 406 16.72 14.31 40.67
C VAL A 406 16.35 14.93 39.34
N ILE A 407 17.32 15.46 38.62
CA ILE A 407 17.13 16.15 37.34
C ILE A 407 17.87 15.38 36.27
N ASP A 408 17.11 14.76 35.38
CA ASP A 408 17.62 14.13 34.18
C ASP A 408 17.69 15.16 33.06
N HIS A 409 18.76 15.09 32.28
CA HIS A 409 18.97 15.96 31.14
C HIS A 409 19.44 15.16 29.94
N CYS A 410 18.79 15.41 28.80
CA CYS A 410 19.20 14.93 27.49
C CYS A 410 19.47 16.12 26.59
N LYS A 411 20.64 16.16 25.96
CA LYS A 411 21.00 17.12 24.92
C LYS A 411 21.16 16.41 23.59
N TYR A 412 20.41 16.85 22.59
CA TYR A 412 20.49 16.39 21.21
C TYR A 412 21.05 17.51 20.35
N ASP A 413 22.16 17.22 19.68
CA ASP A 413 22.73 18.11 18.68
C ASP A 413 22.30 17.61 17.30
N ARG A 414 21.64 18.49 16.54
CA ARG A 414 21.16 18.24 15.17
C ARG A 414 21.61 19.38 14.26
N PRO A 415 21.76 19.19 12.95
CA PRO A 415 22.05 20.30 12.05
C PRO A 415 20.88 21.31 12.02
N ALA A 416 21.18 22.61 12.08
CA ALA A 416 20.17 23.68 12.06
C ALA A 416 19.74 24.08 10.65
N ILE A 417 20.72 24.21 9.74
CA ILE A 417 20.47 24.62 8.36
C ILE A 417 20.35 23.35 7.55
N VAL A 418 19.10 22.97 7.28
CA VAL A 418 18.79 21.75 6.56
C VAL A 418 17.81 22.08 5.45
N ASP A 419 18.17 21.64 4.24
CA ASP A 419 17.20 21.56 3.16
C ASP A 419 16.36 20.30 3.38
N PHE A 420 15.09 20.50 3.71
CA PHE A 420 14.13 19.40 3.88
C PHE A 420 13.56 18.91 2.54
N GLY A 421 14.04 19.50 1.44
CA GLY A 421 13.46 19.33 0.12
C GLY A 421 12.03 19.88 0.05
N TYR A 422 11.36 19.56 -1.04
CA TYR A 422 9.96 19.90 -1.20
C TYR A 422 9.07 18.90 -0.46
N ILE A 423 8.37 19.36 0.58
CA ILE A 423 7.29 18.61 1.24
C ILE A 423 5.97 19.32 0.94
N PRO A 424 4.99 18.67 0.27
CA PRO A 424 3.69 19.26 0.01
C PRO A 424 3.04 19.79 1.29
N ALA A 425 2.37 20.95 1.21
CA ALA A 425 1.70 21.56 2.36
C ALA A 425 0.63 20.63 2.96
N THR A 426 -0.06 19.85 2.12
CA THR A 426 -1.05 18.85 2.54
C THR A 426 -0.45 17.77 3.41
N VAL A 427 0.72 17.23 3.04
CA VAL A 427 1.44 16.21 3.82
C VAL A 427 1.88 16.78 5.17
N ARG A 428 2.42 18.01 5.19
CA ARG A 428 2.81 18.67 6.45
C ARG A 428 1.61 18.87 7.38
N SER A 429 0.47 19.30 6.85
CA SER A 429 -0.75 19.46 7.64
C SER A 429 -1.21 18.12 8.20
N GLN A 430 -1.33 17.09 7.35
CA GLN A 430 -1.79 15.76 7.78
C GLN A 430 -0.88 15.13 8.84
N ALA A 431 0.44 15.30 8.70
CA ALA A 431 1.40 14.83 9.68
C ALA A 431 1.31 15.59 11.00
N ALA A 432 1.13 16.92 10.96
CA ALA A 432 0.94 17.74 12.15
C ALA A 432 -0.35 17.37 12.89
N ASP A 433 -1.46 17.26 12.17
CA ASP A 433 -2.76 16.84 12.71
C ASP A 433 -2.65 15.45 13.35
N HIS A 434 -1.94 14.52 12.71
CA HIS A 434 -1.74 13.19 13.26
C HIS A 434 -0.86 13.20 14.51
N ILE A 435 0.26 13.94 14.53
CA ILE A 435 1.08 14.09 15.74
C ILE A 435 0.26 14.66 16.89
N GLU A 436 -0.55 15.69 16.62
CA GLU A 436 -1.41 16.32 17.62
C GLU A 436 -2.44 15.32 18.16
N ASP A 437 -3.12 14.60 17.28
CA ASP A 437 -4.09 13.56 17.65
C ASP A 437 -3.44 12.37 18.39
N ILE A 438 -2.21 11.98 18.07
CA ILE A 438 -1.46 11.01 18.89
C ILE A 438 -1.19 11.64 20.26
N GLY A 439 -0.69 12.88 20.30
CA GLY A 439 -0.37 13.59 21.53
C GLY A 439 -1.55 13.70 22.49
N THR A 440 -2.73 14.07 21.99
CA THR A 440 -3.97 14.18 22.78
C THR A 440 -4.47 12.83 23.29
N ARG A 441 -4.20 11.74 22.56
CA ARG A 441 -4.55 10.38 23.00
C ARG A 441 -3.58 9.86 24.05
N ILE A 442 -2.27 10.09 23.90
CA ILE A 442 -1.24 9.63 24.86
C ILE A 442 -1.39 10.39 26.17
N LEU A 443 -1.57 11.69 26.06
CA LEU A 443 -1.58 12.62 27.17
C LEU A 443 -2.84 13.47 26.99
N PRO A 444 -4.01 13.05 27.52
CA PRO A 444 -5.22 13.84 27.45
C PRO A 444 -4.93 15.22 28.01
N LEU A 445 -4.86 16.21 27.11
CA LEU A 445 -4.51 17.58 27.47
C LEU A 445 -5.58 18.10 28.42
N ILE A 446 -5.19 18.35 29.65
CA ILE A 446 -5.96 19.18 30.57
C ILE A 446 -5.65 20.61 30.17
N THR A 447 -6.51 21.22 29.34
CA THR A 447 -6.39 22.63 29.02
C THR A 447 -6.71 23.43 30.28
N LEU A 448 -5.72 24.16 30.79
CA LEU A 448 -5.89 25.00 31.98
C LEU A 448 -6.96 26.08 31.70
N PRO A 449 -7.89 26.34 32.63
CA PRO A 449 -8.86 27.42 32.49
C PRO A 449 -8.14 28.75 32.36
N GLY A 450 -8.28 29.42 31.21
CA GLY A 450 -7.57 30.67 30.91
C GLY A 450 -6.18 30.49 30.30
N GLY A 451 -5.82 29.29 29.83
CA GLY A 451 -4.63 29.08 29.01
C GLY A 451 -4.66 30.01 27.80
N LEU A 452 -3.72 30.96 27.77
CA LEU A 452 -3.47 31.78 26.60
C LEU A 452 -2.99 30.85 25.48
N GLU A 453 -3.88 30.51 24.54
CA GLU A 453 -3.46 30.06 23.22
C GLU A 453 -2.74 31.24 22.57
N VAL A 454 -1.45 31.39 22.86
CA VAL A 454 -0.57 32.20 22.03
C VAL A 454 -0.58 31.53 20.66
N GLU A 455 -0.85 32.31 19.60
CA GLU A 455 -0.76 31.82 18.22
C GLU A 455 0.49 30.97 18.09
N ARG A 456 0.33 29.70 17.71
CA ARG A 456 1.47 28.80 17.53
C ARG A 456 2.44 29.51 16.59
N PRO A 457 3.67 29.87 17.03
CA PRO A 457 4.66 30.34 16.09
C PRO A 457 4.79 29.26 15.01
N THR A 458 4.73 29.65 13.75
CA THR A 458 4.90 28.71 12.66
C THR A 458 6.25 27.99 12.90
N PRO A 459 6.28 26.65 12.96
CA PRO A 459 7.46 25.89 13.39
C PRO A 459 8.66 25.99 12.43
N TYR A 460 8.60 26.90 11.48
CA TYR A 460 9.63 27.20 10.49
C TYR A 460 9.97 28.68 10.56
N ILE A 461 10.90 29.01 11.46
CA ILE A 461 11.68 30.23 11.31
C ILE A 461 12.70 29.91 10.22
N ASN A 462 12.63 30.62 9.09
CA ASN A 462 13.68 30.51 8.07
C ASN A 462 14.95 31.17 8.64
N PRO A 463 16.02 30.39 8.95
CA PRO A 463 17.20 30.91 9.62
C PRO A 463 17.95 31.97 8.80
N SER A 464 17.62 32.12 7.50
CA SER A 464 18.22 33.14 6.64
C SER A 464 17.96 34.59 7.06
N ASN A 465 16.96 34.84 7.92
CA ASN A 465 16.50 36.19 8.24
C ASN A 465 17.08 36.78 9.54
N VAL A 466 17.91 36.05 10.28
CA VAL A 466 18.39 36.53 11.60
C VAL A 466 19.87 36.91 11.56
N ARG A 467 20.13 38.20 11.36
CA ARG A 467 21.45 38.84 11.59
C ARG A 467 21.30 39.95 12.64
N GLY A 468 21.24 39.57 13.91
CA GLY A 468 21.41 40.50 15.05
C GLY A 468 22.78 40.29 15.70
N GLU A 469 23.35 41.31 16.35
CA GLU A 469 24.58 41.27 17.16
C GLU A 469 24.22 41.30 18.67
N GLY A 470 24.46 40.20 19.43
CA GLY A 470 24.22 40.21 20.89
C GLY A 470 24.47 38.91 21.69
N SER A 471 23.85 37.78 21.32
CA SER A 471 23.83 36.51 22.10
C SER A 471 24.32 35.26 21.35
N ASP A 472 24.48 34.12 22.01
CA ASP A 472 24.93 32.85 21.40
C ASP A 472 23.81 32.02 20.74
N TRP A 473 22.55 32.45 20.78
CA TRP A 473 21.41 31.71 20.23
C TRP A 473 20.36 32.66 19.65
N VAL A 474 19.55 32.17 18.71
CA VAL A 474 18.76 33.03 17.81
C VAL A 474 17.30 33.12 18.23
N ASP A 475 16.62 31.98 18.24
CA ASP A 475 15.21 31.83 18.57
C ASP A 475 15.00 30.37 19.01
N GLY A 476 14.12 30.15 19.97
CA GLY A 476 13.82 28.81 20.47
C GLY A 476 12.35 28.61 20.82
N TYR A 477 11.98 27.35 20.97
CA TYR A 477 10.67 26.92 21.42
C TYR A 477 10.82 26.17 22.73
N VAL A 478 9.96 26.48 23.69
CA VAL A 478 9.90 25.80 24.97
C VAL A 478 8.55 25.13 25.14
N SER A 479 8.57 23.91 25.67
CA SER A 479 7.38 23.20 26.10
C SER A 479 7.58 22.62 27.50
N CYS A 480 6.58 22.82 28.35
CA CYS A 480 6.60 22.41 29.75
C CYS A 480 5.41 21.50 30.05
N TRP A 481 5.66 20.28 30.53
CA TRP A 481 4.63 19.26 30.79
C TRP A 481 4.79 18.63 32.17
N LEU A 482 3.70 18.51 32.92
CA LEU A 482 3.66 17.70 34.15
C LEU A 482 3.26 16.28 33.77
N SER A 483 3.93 15.25 34.29
CA SER A 483 3.65 13.85 33.98
C SER A 483 3.66 12.95 35.22
N ARG A 484 2.82 11.91 35.22
CA ARG A 484 2.77 10.85 36.25
C ARG A 484 3.41 9.56 35.73
N GLY A 485 4.22 8.90 36.54
CA GLY A 485 4.95 7.69 36.18
C GLY A 485 6.12 8.00 35.25
N THR A 486 7.06 8.83 35.72
CA THR A 486 8.30 9.10 34.99
C THR A 486 9.35 8.07 35.35
N CYS A 487 10.32 7.87 34.47
CA CYS A 487 11.44 6.98 34.75
C CYS A 487 12.71 7.75 34.41
N THR A 488 13.72 7.68 35.27
CA THR A 488 15.03 8.22 34.93
C THR A 488 15.65 7.41 33.80
N GLN A 489 16.68 7.95 33.17
CA GLN A 489 17.47 7.21 32.20
C GLN A 489 18.12 5.95 32.77
N SER A 490 18.39 5.94 34.09
CA SER A 490 18.92 4.77 34.80
C SER A 490 17.84 3.73 35.12
N GLY A 491 16.58 3.96 34.73
CA GLY A 491 15.48 3.03 34.96
C GLY A 491 14.78 3.20 36.31
N VAL A 492 15.07 4.27 37.07
CA VAL A 492 14.43 4.51 38.37
C VAL A 492 13.08 5.17 38.15
N GLU A 493 12.01 4.50 38.58
CA GLU A 493 10.66 5.03 38.46
C GLU A 493 10.37 6.09 39.53
N PHE A 494 9.82 7.21 39.10
CA PHE A 494 9.33 8.30 39.94
C PHE A 494 7.84 8.50 39.72
N PRO A 495 7.08 8.74 40.80
CA PRO A 495 5.63 8.88 40.69
C PRO A 495 5.24 10.09 39.84
N TYR A 496 6.05 11.15 39.84
CA TYR A 496 5.80 12.38 39.08
C TYR A 496 7.08 13.00 38.55
N GLY A 497 6.95 13.74 37.44
CA GLY A 497 8.01 14.58 36.94
C GLY A 497 7.51 15.73 36.08
N LEU A 498 8.26 16.83 36.09
CA LEU A 498 8.04 18.00 35.24
C LEU A 498 9.07 17.98 34.12
N ARG A 499 8.60 17.90 32.88
CA ARG A 499 9.44 17.90 31.69
C ARG A 499 9.50 19.28 31.07
N LEU A 500 10.71 19.81 30.89
CA LEU A 500 10.98 21.04 30.17
C LEU A 500 11.83 20.73 28.93
N ALA A 501 11.21 20.79 27.77
CA ALA A 501 11.86 20.59 26.49
C ALA A 501 12.08 21.94 25.79
N ILE A 502 13.32 22.21 25.39
CA ILE A 502 13.78 23.46 24.79
C ILE A 502 14.45 23.12 23.45
N ASP A 503 13.99 23.74 22.38
CA ASP A 503 14.49 23.54 21.02
C ASP A 503 14.96 24.87 20.45
N TYR A 504 16.24 25.03 20.16
CA TYR A 504 16.79 26.31 19.70
C TYR A 504 17.89 26.12 18.66
N VAL A 505 18.14 27.18 17.88
CA VAL A 505 19.26 27.21 16.93
C VAL A 505 20.42 28.00 17.55
N HIS A 506 21.58 27.35 17.62
CA HIS A 506 22.81 28.01 18.07
C HIS A 506 23.23 29.05 17.02
N ARG A 507 23.68 30.22 17.45
CA ARG A 507 23.96 31.34 16.54
C ARG A 507 25.29 31.18 15.81
N THR A 508 26.31 30.68 16.51
CA THR A 508 27.68 30.58 15.96
C THR A 508 27.94 29.26 15.25
N THR A 509 27.11 28.25 15.48
CA THR A 509 27.22 26.93 14.86
C THR A 509 25.89 26.59 14.22
N PRO A 510 25.85 26.04 13.00
CA PRO A 510 24.61 25.64 12.34
C PRO A 510 24.07 24.34 12.96
N VAL A 511 23.85 24.35 14.27
CA VAL A 511 23.40 23.23 15.09
C VAL A 511 22.13 23.67 15.80
N ARG A 512 21.06 22.91 15.57
CA ARG A 512 19.82 22.92 16.33
C ARG A 512 20.05 22.04 17.55
N ILE A 513 19.84 22.62 18.71
CA ILE A 513 20.02 21.94 19.98
C ILE A 513 18.63 21.72 20.58
N TYR A 514 18.36 20.47 20.93
CA TYR A 514 17.18 20.09 21.70
C TYR A 514 17.64 19.63 23.07
N GLU A 515 17.31 20.40 24.10
CA GLU A 515 17.56 20.06 25.51
C GLU A 515 16.25 19.63 26.16
N ASP A 516 16.29 18.52 26.87
CA ASP A 516 15.13 17.95 27.56
C ASP A 516 15.49 17.69 29.01
N TYR A 517 14.85 18.42 29.91
CA TYR A 517 15.03 18.31 31.35
C TYR A 517 13.82 17.60 31.94
N VAL A 518 14.03 16.55 32.74
CA VAL A 518 12.99 15.87 33.50
C VAL A 518 13.31 16.02 34.98
N LEU A 519 12.50 16.82 35.67
CA LEU A 519 12.63 17.09 37.10
C LEU A 519 11.75 16.10 37.83
N HIS A 520 12.36 15.15 38.53
CA HIS A 520 11.65 14.11 39.27
C HIS A 520 11.41 14.56 40.71
N PHE A 521 10.19 14.38 41.22
CA PHE A 521 9.81 14.82 42.56
C PHE A 521 8.82 13.89 43.27
N SER A 522 8.68 14.10 44.57
CA SER A 522 7.77 13.36 45.44
C SER A 522 6.30 13.69 45.16
N GLU A 523 5.41 12.84 45.67
CA GLU A 523 3.96 13.06 45.59
C GLU A 523 3.52 14.36 46.28
N ALA A 524 4.16 14.76 47.39
CA ALA A 524 3.85 16.01 48.07
C ALA A 524 4.09 17.23 47.17
N VAL A 525 5.25 17.28 46.50
CA VAL A 525 5.56 18.33 45.53
C VAL A 525 4.56 18.29 44.37
N ALA A 526 4.20 17.10 43.88
CA ALA A 526 3.24 16.96 42.80
C ALA A 526 1.85 17.51 43.15
N LEU A 527 1.35 17.27 44.37
CA LEU A 527 0.07 17.81 44.84
C LEU A 527 0.09 19.33 44.90
N ASP A 528 1.20 19.93 45.36
CA ASP A 528 1.38 21.38 45.35
C ASP A 528 1.35 21.94 43.92
N LEU A 529 2.05 21.28 42.98
CA LEU A 529 2.03 21.68 41.57
C LEU A 529 0.65 21.55 40.93
N LEU A 530 -0.09 20.47 41.23
CA LEU A 530 -1.46 20.29 40.75
C LEU A 530 -2.40 21.35 41.32
N SER A 531 -2.22 21.73 42.58
CA SER A 531 -2.95 22.84 43.19
C SER A 531 -2.63 24.18 42.51
N ILE A 532 -1.37 24.44 42.16
CA ILE A 532 -0.96 25.64 41.41
C ILE A 532 -1.60 25.66 40.01
N LEU A 533 -1.74 24.50 39.38
CA LEU A 533 -2.36 24.32 38.07
C LEU A 533 -3.89 24.24 38.11
N GLU A 534 -4.52 24.28 39.30
CA GLU A 534 -5.97 24.07 39.46
C GLU A 534 -6.47 22.75 38.83
N VAL A 535 -5.61 21.74 38.74
CA VAL A 535 -5.96 20.44 38.19
C VAL A 535 -6.62 19.61 39.30
N PRO A 536 -7.83 19.05 39.09
CA PRO A 536 -8.50 18.24 40.10
C PRO A 536 -7.64 17.01 40.45
N GLY A 537 -7.47 16.73 41.74
CA GLY A 537 -6.54 15.70 42.22
C GLY A 537 -6.86 14.25 41.82
N ASP A 538 -8.02 13.98 41.22
CA ASP A 538 -8.46 12.65 40.77
C ASP A 538 -8.10 12.39 39.29
N VAL A 539 -6.89 12.75 38.88
CA VAL A 539 -6.41 12.45 37.53
C VAL A 539 -5.95 11.00 37.49
N GLY A 540 -6.31 10.28 36.41
CA GLY A 540 -6.05 8.85 36.24
C GLY A 540 -4.59 8.40 36.43
N PRO A 541 -4.34 7.08 36.38
CA PRO A 541 -3.04 6.49 36.73
C PRO A 541 -1.87 6.95 35.84
N GLN A 542 -2.14 7.47 34.64
CA GLN A 542 -1.17 8.08 33.74
C GLN A 542 -1.79 9.33 33.10
N TYR A 543 -1.15 10.47 33.26
CA TYR A 543 -1.52 11.70 32.57
C TYR A 543 -0.28 12.53 32.31
N ALA A 544 -0.36 13.40 31.30
CA ALA A 544 0.47 14.58 31.28
C ALA A 544 -0.33 15.81 30.88
N CYS A 545 -0.04 16.92 31.55
CA CYS A 545 -0.67 18.20 31.32
C CYS A 545 0.32 19.12 30.62
N THR A 546 -0.06 19.68 29.46
CA THR A 546 0.74 20.74 28.85
C THR A 546 0.49 22.04 29.58
N ILE A 547 1.53 22.56 30.24
CA ILE A 547 1.45 23.79 31.03
C ILE A 547 1.67 25.00 30.13
N PHE A 548 2.66 24.92 29.25
CA PHE A 548 3.05 26.04 28.40
C PHE A 548 3.72 25.58 27.11
N ARG A 549 3.48 26.35 26.05
CA ARG A 549 4.17 26.31 24.76
C ARG A 549 4.42 27.75 24.32
N GLY A 550 5.66 28.12 24.05
CA GLY A 550 5.97 29.49 23.65
C GLY A 550 7.35 29.65 23.05
N SER A 551 7.69 30.89 22.69
CA SER A 551 9.02 31.24 22.25
C SER A 551 9.94 31.51 23.45
N VAL A 552 11.22 31.31 23.22
CA VAL A 552 12.29 31.79 24.08
C VAL A 552 12.98 32.86 23.24
N SER A 553 13.12 34.08 23.77
CA SER A 553 13.94 35.12 23.14
C SER A 553 15.11 35.46 24.05
N GLU A 554 16.14 36.05 23.45
CA GLU A 554 17.29 36.53 24.20
C GLU A 554 16.82 37.37 25.39
N ALA A 555 16.98 36.84 26.59
CA ALA A 555 16.85 37.64 27.79
C ALA A 555 17.96 38.70 27.70
N GLN A 556 17.61 39.93 27.29
CA GLN A 556 18.55 41.03 27.39
C GLN A 556 19.03 41.04 28.83
N PRO A 557 20.30 40.74 29.11
CA PRO A 557 20.78 40.83 30.47
C PRO A 557 20.62 42.30 30.84
N LYS A 558 19.62 42.63 31.66
CA LYS A 558 19.67 43.89 32.40
C LYS A 558 20.96 43.77 33.21
N PRO A 559 21.98 44.60 32.94
CA PRO A 559 23.23 44.48 33.66
C PRO A 559 22.95 44.83 35.12
N VAL A 560 22.73 43.81 35.95
CA VAL A 560 22.86 43.92 37.40
C VAL A 560 24.29 43.55 37.72
N TRP A 561 25.23 44.32 37.16
CA TRP A 561 26.51 44.48 37.81
C TRP A 561 26.25 45.53 38.89
N SER A 562 25.89 45.09 40.09
CA SER A 562 26.22 45.90 41.26
C SER A 562 27.74 46.00 41.27
N THR A 563 28.24 47.18 40.93
CA THR A 563 29.65 47.53 40.97
C THR A 563 30.14 47.33 42.40
N VAL A 564 30.62 46.14 42.74
CA VAL A 564 31.52 45.96 43.87
C VAL A 564 32.88 46.38 43.36
N THR A 565 33.18 47.66 43.49
CA THR A 565 34.54 48.17 43.45
C THR A 565 35.31 47.56 44.63
N SER A 566 35.97 46.42 44.43
CA SER A 566 37.06 46.01 45.31
C SER A 566 38.35 46.64 44.78
N SER A 567 38.73 47.76 45.40
CA SER A 567 40.10 48.25 45.32
C SER A 567 40.99 47.34 46.14
N THR A 568 41.80 46.51 45.48
CA THR A 568 43.17 46.12 45.86
C THR A 568 43.64 45.08 44.86
N ALA A 569 44.34 45.57 43.83
CA ALA A 569 45.13 44.73 42.95
C ALA A 569 46.51 44.53 43.60
N GLU A 570 46.84 43.28 43.93
CA GLU A 570 48.24 42.81 43.98
C GLU A 570 48.40 41.69 42.94
N PRO A 571 49.53 41.64 42.19
CA PRO A 571 49.71 40.68 41.11
C PRO A 571 50.57 39.49 41.56
N LEU A 572 49.95 38.31 41.67
CA LEU A 572 50.61 37.00 41.76
C LEU A 572 49.65 36.01 41.10
N GLY A 573 49.99 35.07 40.24
CA GLY A 573 51.23 34.50 39.75
C GLY A 573 50.76 33.29 38.91
N ARG A 574 51.41 33.05 37.78
CA ARG A 574 51.04 32.00 36.83
C ARG A 574 51.26 30.63 37.47
N TRP A 575 50.20 29.90 37.82
CA TRP A 575 50.27 28.49 38.21
C TRP A 575 49.86 27.62 37.04
N THR A 576 50.84 26.95 36.44
CA THR A 576 50.64 25.76 35.60
C THR A 576 50.43 24.57 36.53
N ILE A 577 49.27 23.92 36.44
CA ILE A 577 49.01 22.64 37.12
C ILE A 577 49.70 21.54 36.31
N SER A 578 50.58 20.78 36.96
CA SER A 578 51.16 19.54 36.43
C SER A 578 50.37 18.34 36.93
N ASP A 579 50.21 17.32 36.09
CA ASP A 579 49.49 16.05 36.30
C ASP A 579 50.01 15.16 37.45
N ARG A 580 50.10 15.66 38.69
CA ARG A 580 50.61 14.85 39.83
C ARG A 580 49.83 14.87 41.14
N ASP A 581 48.71 15.59 41.21
CA ASP A 581 47.93 15.71 42.46
C ASP A 581 46.57 14.98 42.42
N ALA A 582 46.44 13.94 41.58
CA ALA A 582 45.18 13.21 41.38
C ALA A 582 45.00 11.92 42.22
N GLU A 583 45.85 11.64 43.22
CA GLU A 583 45.85 10.32 43.90
C GLU A 583 45.61 10.31 45.42
N GLU A 584 45.21 11.41 46.06
CA GLU A 584 45.12 11.43 47.54
C GLU A 584 43.80 11.99 48.12
N TRP A 585 42.65 11.54 47.59
CA TRP A 585 41.32 11.93 48.12
C TRP A 585 40.32 10.75 48.32
N TRP A 586 40.79 9.50 48.36
CA TRP A 586 39.91 8.32 48.58
C TRP A 586 40.03 7.66 49.95
N GLU A 587 40.55 8.33 50.98
CA GLU A 587 40.40 7.87 52.36
C GLU A 587 39.94 9.00 53.28
N THR A 588 38.78 8.78 53.92
CA THR A 588 38.08 9.58 54.95
C THR A 588 37.04 10.62 54.49
N SER A 589 35.81 10.15 54.24
CA SER A 589 34.55 10.67 54.80
C SER A 589 33.41 9.68 54.59
#